data_AF-A0A3A4A2W9-F1
#
_entry.id   AF-A0A3A4A2W9-F1
#
_cell.length_a   1.000
_cell.length_b   1.000
_cell.length_c   1.000
_cell.angle_alpha   90.00
_cell.angle_beta   90.00
_cell.angle_gamma   90.00
#
_symmetry.space_group_name_H-M   'P 1'
#
loop_
_entity.id
_entity.type
_entity.pdbx_description
1 polymer ?
#
loop_
_entity_poly.entity_id
_entity_poly.type
_entity_poly.pdbx_seq_one_letter_code
_entity_poly.pdbx_strand_id
1 'polypeptide(L)' 'MRRGEGACVEVAAAPSDIVAVRDSKDPHGPVLTFSPAAWHGFLRAVKGGQVRP' A
#
# COMPACT_ATOMS: atom_id res chain seq x y z
N MET A 1 13.88 -21.00 7.96
CA MET A 1 13.59 -19.56 7.86
C MET A 1 13.84 -19.13 6.41
N ARG A 2 12.81 -19.02 5.58
CA ARG A 2 12.91 -18.37 4.27
C ARG A 2 12.22 -17.02 4.42
N ARG A 3 12.98 -15.93 4.54
CA ARG A 3 12.43 -14.59 4.32
C ARG A 3 12.07 -14.53 2.82
N GLY A 4 10.86 -14.07 2.52
CA GLY A 4 10.50 -13.73 1.14
C GLY A 4 11.37 -12.56 0.69
N GLU A 5 12.16 -12.80 -0.33
CA GLU A 5 13.09 -11.82 -0.91
C GLU A 5 12.28 -10.76 -1.67
N GLY A 6 12.45 -9.48 -1.29
CA GLY A 6 11.96 -8.29 -2.01
C GLY A 6 10.52 -7.93 -1.70
N ALA A 7 10.27 -6.70 -1.22
CA ALA A 7 8.94 -6.20 -0.88
C ALA A 7 7.95 -6.40 -2.05
N CYS A 8 6.93 -7.24 -1.86
CA CYS A 8 5.87 -7.52 -2.85
C CYS A 8 4.92 -6.35 -3.09
N VAL A 9 5.06 -5.25 -2.34
CA VAL A 9 4.26 -4.03 -2.47
C VAL A 9 5.16 -2.84 -2.13
N GLU A 10 5.11 -1.81 -2.95
CA GLU A 10 5.79 -0.53 -2.72
C GLU A 10 4.77 0.57 -2.45
N VAL A 11 5.08 1.44 -1.49
CA VAL A 11 4.24 2.58 -1.08
C VAL A 11 5.05 3.87 -1.19
N ALA A 12 4.49 4.87 -1.86
CA ALA A 12 5.12 6.18 -1.99
C ALA A 12 4.11 7.31 -1.74
N ALA A 13 4.55 8.35 -1.04
CA ALA A 13 3.90 9.65 -1.14
C ALA A 13 4.20 10.23 -2.52
N ALA A 14 3.16 10.57 -3.27
CA ALA A 14 3.25 11.02 -4.65
C ALA A 14 2.72 12.46 -4.79
N PRO A 15 3.09 13.17 -5.89
CA PRO A 15 2.61 14.52 -6.14
C PRO A 15 1.08 14.60 -6.14
N SER A 16 0.53 15.79 -5.85
CA SER A 16 -0.91 16.03 -5.71
C SER A 16 -1.55 15.47 -4.42
N ASP A 17 -0.75 15.31 -3.37
CA ASP A 17 -1.20 14.88 -2.04
C ASP A 17 -1.92 13.52 -2.08
N ILE A 18 -1.25 12.52 -2.65
CA ILE A 18 -1.77 11.15 -2.74
C ILE A 18 -0.73 10.13 -2.26
N VAL A 19 -1.22 8.98 -1.83
CA VAL A 19 -0.41 7.79 -1.52
C VAL A 19 -0.61 6.78 -2.64
N ALA A 20 0.48 6.40 -3.30
CA ALA A 20 0.49 5.42 -4.37
C ALA A 20 0.99 4.08 -3.85
N VAL A 21 0.29 3.00 -4.20
CA VAL A 21 0.61 1.63 -3.82
C VAL A 21 0.63 0.76 -5.08
N ARG A 22 1.71 0.02 -5.30
CA ARG A 22 1.84 -0.89 -6.47
C ARG A 22 2.48 -2.21 -6.09
N ASP A 23 2.27 -3.22 -6.94
CA ASP A 23 3.03 -4.47 -6.89
C ASP A 23 4.40 -4.25 -7.54
N SER A 24 5.46 -4.42 -6.77
CA SER A 24 6.84 -4.29 -7.26
C SER A 24 7.20 -5.34 -8.31
N LYS A 25 6.47 -6.46 -8.35
CA LYS A 25 6.67 -7.56 -9.32
C LYS A 25 5.99 -7.29 -10.66
N ASP A 26 5.09 -6.31 -10.70
CA ASP A 26 4.47 -5.83 -11.94
C ASP A 26 4.62 -4.30 -12.05
N PRO A 27 5.81 -3.81 -12.43
CA PRO A 27 6.08 -2.37 -12.52
C PRO A 27 5.21 -1.62 -13.54
N HIS A 28 4.63 -2.34 -14.50
CA HIS A 28 3.72 -1.80 -15.52
C HIS A 28 2.25 -2.07 -15.18
N GLY A 29 1.98 -2.74 -14.06
CA GLY A 29 0.67 -3.03 -13.54
C GLY A 29 -0.05 -1.80 -12.99
N PRO A 30 -1.29 -1.98 -12.55
CA PRO A 30 -2.10 -0.90 -12.00
C PRO A 30 -1.52 -0.36 -10.68
N VAL A 31 -1.61 0.96 -10.51
CA VAL A 31 -1.23 1.65 -9.27
C VAL A 31 -2.51 2.08 -8.53
N LEU A 32 -2.65 1.65 -7.28
CA LEU A 32 -3.72 2.11 -6.41
C LEU A 32 -3.34 3.47 -5.82
N THR A 33 -4.28 4.41 -5.83
CA THR A 33 -4.08 5.75 -5.28
C THR A 33 -5.08 6.04 -4.17
N PHE A 34 -4.60 6.66 -3.10
CA PHE A 34 -5.38 7.02 -1.92
C PHE A 34 -5.13 8.48 -1.58
N SER A 35 -6.13 9.17 -1.02
CA SER A 35 -5.85 10.39 -0.27
C SER A 35 -5.12 10.05 1.05
N PRO A 36 -4.34 10.97 1.63
CA PRO A 36 -3.67 10.74 2.92
C PRO A 36 -4.66 10.37 4.03
N ALA A 37 -5.85 10.98 4.03
CA ALA A 37 -6.90 10.68 4.99
C ALA A 37 -7.40 9.24 4.86
N ALA A 38 -7.62 8.78 3.62
CA ALA A 38 -8.04 7.40 3.35
C ALA A 38 -6.94 6.39 3.72
N TRP A 39 -5.69 6.70 3.39
CA TRP A 39 -4.53 5.87 3.75
C TRP A 39 -4.39 5.72 5.28
N HIS A 40 -4.49 6.82 6.03
CA HIS A 40 -4.48 6.76 7.49
C HIS A 40 -5.68 5.98 8.05
N GLY A 41 -6.87 6.11 7.45
CA GLY A 41 -8.03 5.30 7.80
C GLY A 41 -7.78 3.81 7.62
N PHE A 42 -7.21 3.43 6.47
CA PHE A 42 -6.83 2.06 6.18
C PHE A 42 -5.82 1.51 7.20
N LEU A 43 -4.73 2.23 7.48
CA LEU A 43 -3.74 1.81 8.48
C LEU A 43 -4.33 1.60 9.88
N ARG A 44 -5.26 2.47 10.29
CA ARG A 44 -5.98 2.28 11.56
C ARG A 44 -6.82 1.02 11.55
N ALA A 45 -7.57 0.76 10.48
CA ALA A 45 -8.40 -0.44 10.35
C ALA A 45 -7.55 -1.73 10.34
N VAL A 46 -6.40 -1.71 9.65
CA VAL A 46 -5.42 -2.83 9.67
C VAL A 46 -4.92 -3.06 11.09
N LYS A 47 -4.45 -2.01 11.77
CA LYS A 47 -3.93 -2.11 13.15
C LYS A 47 -5.00 -2.56 14.15
N GLY A 48 -6.25 -2.18 13.92
CA GLY A 48 -7.40 -2.59 14.72
C GLY A 48 -7.97 -3.97 14.38
N GLY A 49 -7.43 -4.68 13.39
CA GLY A 49 -7.93 -6.00 12.98
C GLY A 49 -9.31 -5.97 12.29
N GLN A 50 -9.69 -4.83 11.74
CA GLN A 50 -11.00 -4.60 11.10
C GLN A 50 -10.99 -4.91 9.60
N VAL A 51 -9.80 -5.14 9.03
CA VAL A 51 -9.67 -5.67 7.68
C VAL A 51 -9.93 -7.18 7.72
N ARG A 52 -10.95 -7.61 6.98
CA ARG A 52 -11.25 -9.03 6.83
C ARG A 52 -10.26 -9.64 5.83
N PRO A 53 -9.80 -10.88 6.04
CA PRO A 53 -9.01 -11.62 5.06
C PRO A 53 -9.80 -11.87 3.77
#